data_AF-A0A9E4ISU2-F1
#
_entry.id   AF-A0A9E4ISU2-F1
#
_cell.length_a   1.000
_cell.length_b   1.000
_cell.length_c   1.000
_cell.angle_alpha   90.00
_cell.angle_beta   90.00
_cell.angle_gamma   90.00
#
_symmetry.space_group_name_H-M   'P 1'
#
loop_
_entity.id
_entity.type
_entity.pdbx_description
1 polymer ?
#
loop_
_entity_poly.entity_id
_entity_poly.type
_entity_poly.pdbx_seq_one_letter_code
_entity_poly.pdbx_strand_id
1 'polypeptide(L)'
;MAPDQSIIGGAVQTLMGLAVSTGFLLALFIGFLVIAGFTKFRKTGRGSLVVRNLADQMDGARVRYIPPDAPSGPADQLRTPELLEQARGTAADTGASQAGPS
;
A
#
# COMPACT_ATOMS: atom_id res chain seq x y z
N MET A 1 24.72 8.50 60.78
CA MET A 1 23.66 7.49 60.85
C MET A 1 23.89 6.54 59.69
N ALA A 2 24.45 5.36 59.94
CA ALA A 2 24.71 4.38 58.88
C ALA A 2 23.36 3.85 58.37
N PRO A 3 23.18 3.67 57.05
CA PRO A 3 21.94 3.10 56.54
C PRO A 3 21.77 1.67 57.04
N ASP A 4 20.58 1.36 57.56
CA ASP A 4 20.24 0.02 58.02
C ASP A 4 20.29 -0.97 56.85
N GLN A 5 21.04 -2.05 57.03
CA GLN A 5 21.23 -3.11 56.02
C GLN A 5 19.90 -3.73 55.53
N SER A 6 18.87 -3.67 56.37
CA SER A 6 17.50 -4.10 56.03
C SER A 6 16.85 -3.25 54.94
N ILE A 7 17.06 -1.92 54.97
CA ILE A 7 16.51 -0.99 53.97
C ILE A 7 17.20 -1.20 52.62
N ILE A 8 18.52 -1.39 52.65
CA ILE A 8 19.30 -1.65 51.42
C ILE A 8 18.89 -2.99 50.81
N GLY A 9 18.76 -4.05 51.63
CA GLY A 9 18.31 -5.37 51.16
C GLY A 9 16.91 -5.33 50.54
N GLY A 10 15.97 -4.65 51.20
CA GLY A 10 14.61 -4.46 50.70
C GLY A 10 14.58 -3.71 49.36
N ALA A 11 15.34 -2.61 49.24
CA ALA A 11 15.40 -1.82 48.02
C ALA A 11 15.94 -2.63 46.83
N VAL A 12 17.00 -3.43 47.04
CA VAL A 12 17.57 -4.28 45.98
C VAL A 12 16.59 -5.37 45.54
N GLN A 13 15.87 -5.98 46.49
CA GLN A 13 14.87 -7.01 46.17
C GLN A 13 13.69 -6.43 45.39
N THR A 14 13.20 -5.25 45.75
CA THR A 14 12.15 -4.56 44.99
C THR A 14 12.62 -4.21 43.59
N LEU A 15 13.85 -3.71 43.44
CA LEU A 15 14.42 -3.36 42.13
C LEU A 15 14.55 -4.59 41.22
N MET A 16 15.04 -5.71 41.75
CA MET A 16 15.08 -6.99 41.04
C MET A 16 13.69 -7.46 40.61
N GLY A 17 12.71 -7.42 41.52
CA GLY A 17 11.32 -7.78 41.21
C GLY A 17 10.70 -6.91 40.11
N LEU A 18 10.98 -5.61 40.15
CA LEU A 18 10.52 -4.67 39.13
C LEU A 18 11.19 -4.94 37.77
N ALA A 19 12.49 -5.19 37.75
CA ALA A 19 13.23 -5.50 36.53
C ALA A 19 12.73 -6.80 35.89
N VAL A 20 12.54 -7.85 36.69
CA VAL A 20 12.05 -9.15 36.22
C VAL A 20 10.61 -9.05 35.68
N SER A 21 9.71 -8.38 36.41
CA SER A 21 8.32 -8.21 35.96
C SER A 21 8.21 -7.36 34.70
N THR A 22 8.97 -6.26 34.63
CA THR A 22 9.02 -5.40 33.43
C THR A 22 9.58 -6.17 32.24
N GLY A 23 10.69 -6.88 32.42
CA GLY A 23 11.29 -7.72 31.37
C GLY A 23 10.33 -8.81 30.90
N PHE A 24 9.61 -9.46 31.81
CA PHE A 24 8.62 -10.49 31.48
C PHE A 24 7.46 -9.93 30.64
N LEU A 25 6.90 -8.79 31.03
CA LEU A 25 5.85 -8.10 30.27
C LEU A 25 6.34 -7.68 28.89
N LEU A 26 7.57 -7.15 28.79
CA LEU A 26 8.17 -6.78 27.50
C LEU A 26 8.36 -7.99 26.60
N ALA A 27 8.85 -9.11 27.14
CA ALA A 27 9.04 -10.35 26.38
C ALA A 27 7.70 -10.91 25.89
N LEU A 28 6.67 -10.94 26.73
CA LEU A 28 5.31 -11.33 26.32
C LEU A 28 4.74 -10.38 25.28
N PHE A 29 4.92 -9.07 25.45
CA PHE A 29 4.40 -8.07 24.54
C PHE A 29 5.07 -8.15 23.17
N ILE A 30 6.40 -8.24 23.13
CA ILE A 30 7.16 -8.41 21.89
C ILE A 30 6.81 -9.74 21.24
N GLY A 31 6.78 -10.83 22.00
CA GLY A 31 6.37 -12.15 21.51
C GLY A 31 4.95 -12.13 20.94
N PHE A 32 4.01 -11.49 21.62
CA PHE A 32 2.65 -11.30 21.16
C PHE A 32 2.58 -10.41 19.92
N LEU A 33 3.31 -9.30 19.86
CA LEU A 33 3.37 -8.42 18.69
C LEU A 33 3.98 -9.13 17.48
N VAL A 34 4.97 -9.98 17.70
CA VAL A 34 5.53 -10.83 16.66
C VAL A 34 4.46 -11.82 16.21
N ILE A 35 3.83 -12.59 17.10
CA ILE A 35 2.78 -13.56 16.73
C ILE A 35 1.59 -12.88 16.03
N ALA A 36 1.09 -11.78 16.58
CA ALA A 36 0.00 -10.97 16.04
C ALA A 36 0.39 -10.27 14.73
N GLY A 37 1.61 -9.76 14.63
CA GLY A 37 2.17 -9.15 13.43
C GLY A 37 2.32 -10.19 12.32
N PHE A 38 2.96 -11.32 12.60
CA PHE A 38 3.08 -12.43 11.65
C PHE A 38 1.71 -12.98 11.25
N THR A 39 0.75 -13.11 12.16
CA THR A 39 -0.62 -13.54 11.79
C THR A 39 -1.34 -12.49 10.94
N LYS A 40 -1.11 -11.20 11.18
CA LYS A 40 -1.66 -10.10 10.36
C LYS A 40 -0.96 -9.98 8.99
N PHE A 41 0.33 -10.28 8.89
CA PHE A 41 1.09 -10.30 7.63
C PHE A 41 0.95 -11.62 6.86
N ARG A 42 0.54 -12.73 7.50
CA ARG A 42 0.30 -14.04 6.85
C ARG A 42 -0.98 -14.10 5.99
N LYS A 43 -1.55 -12.96 5.62
CA LYS A 43 -2.50 -12.85 4.50
C LYS A 43 -2.15 -11.73 3.51
N THR A 44 -0.87 -11.44 3.30
CA THR A 44 -0.40 -10.89 2.00
C THR A 44 0.12 -12.05 1.16
N GLY A 45 -0.78 -12.98 0.86
CA GLY A 45 -0.48 -14.17 0.08
C GLY A 45 -1.65 -14.47 -0.84
N ARG A 46 -1.54 -14.05 -2.10
CA ARG A 46 -2.27 -14.54 -3.29
C ARG A 46 -3.82 -14.64 -3.25
N GLY A 47 -4.49 -14.26 -2.17
CA GLY A 47 -5.95 -14.37 -1.99
C GLY A 47 -6.63 -13.12 -1.44
N SER A 48 -5.94 -11.96 -1.47
CA SER A 48 -6.60 -10.68 -1.19
C SER A 48 -7.50 -10.32 -2.37
N LEU A 49 -8.80 -10.21 -2.12
CA LEU A 49 -9.79 -9.68 -3.08
C LEU A 49 -9.61 -8.18 -3.36
N VAL A 50 -8.69 -7.52 -2.66
CA VAL A 50 -8.42 -6.09 -2.81
C VAL A 50 -7.02 -5.94 -3.40
N VAL A 51 -6.99 -5.66 -4.70
CA VAL A 51 -5.80 -5.22 -5.43
C VAL A 51 -5.46 -3.82 -4.93
N ARG A 52 -4.46 -3.71 -4.06
CA ARG A 52 -4.04 -2.42 -3.49
C ARG A 52 -3.13 -1.63 -4.43
N ASN A 53 -2.46 -2.32 -5.35
CA ASN A 53 -1.56 -1.71 -6.32
C ASN A 53 -1.45 -2.61 -7.56
N LEU A 54 -1.55 -2.04 -8.77
CA LEU A 54 -1.40 -2.79 -10.01
C LEU A 54 0.02 -3.36 -10.16
N ALA A 55 1.03 -2.67 -9.61
CA ALA A 55 2.42 -3.14 -9.62
C ALA A 55 2.60 -4.45 -8.85
N ASP A 56 1.88 -4.63 -7.74
CA ASP A 56 1.90 -5.84 -6.90
C ASP A 56 1.29 -7.06 -7.64
N GLN A 57 0.50 -6.83 -8.70
CA GLN A 57 0.02 -7.87 -9.61
C GLN A 57 1.01 -8.14 -10.77
N MET A 58 1.86 -7.17 -11.12
CA MET A 58 2.74 -7.21 -12.29
C MET A 58 4.09 -7.87 -12.02
N ASP A 59 4.50 -8.03 -10.75
CA ASP A 59 5.75 -8.72 -10.38
C ASP A 59 5.80 -10.22 -10.81
N GLY A 60 4.69 -10.78 -11.32
CA GLY A 60 4.63 -12.13 -11.89
C GLY A 60 4.32 -12.20 -13.39
N ALA A 61 3.88 -11.11 -14.03
CA ALA A 61 3.45 -11.11 -15.41
C ALA A 61 4.16 -10.00 -16.17
N ARG A 62 5.16 -10.38 -16.99
CA ARG A 62 5.76 -9.50 -17.99
C ARG A 62 4.62 -8.78 -18.70
N VAL A 63 4.60 -7.45 -18.63
CA VAL A 63 3.66 -6.62 -19.37
C VAL A 63 3.81 -6.99 -20.83
N ARG A 64 2.90 -7.83 -21.33
CA ARG A 64 2.88 -8.24 -22.72
C ARG A 64 2.29 -7.06 -23.47
N TYR A 65 3.18 -6.18 -23.93
CA TYR A 65 2.80 -5.11 -24.84
C TYR A 65 2.12 -5.76 -26.04
N ILE A 66 0.86 -5.43 -26.23
CA ILE A 66 0.10 -5.92 -27.38
C ILE A 66 0.64 -5.17 -28.59
N PRO A 67 1.14 -5.87 -29.62
CA PRO A 67 1.67 -5.21 -30.80
C PRO A 67 0.58 -4.34 -31.46
N PRO A 68 0.94 -3.21 -32.10
CA PRO A 68 -0.02 -2.28 -32.69
C PRO A 68 -0.98 -2.91 -33.70
N ASP A 69 -0.57 -4.02 -34.32
CA ASP A 69 -1.33 -4.78 -35.31
C ASP A 69 -2.15 -5.94 -34.71
N ALA A 70 -2.17 -6.09 -33.39
CA ALA A 70 -3.01 -7.12 -32.76
C ALA A 70 -4.50 -6.77 -32.96
N PRO A 71 -5.37 -7.76 -33.17
CA PRO A 71 -6.80 -7.52 -33.27
C PRO A 71 -7.31 -6.96 -31.94
N SER A 72 -7.50 -5.64 -31.90
CA SER A 72 -8.24 -4.96 -30.85
C SER A 72 -9.63 -5.59 -30.77
N GLY A 73 -10.09 -5.86 -29.56
CA GLY A 73 -11.42 -6.43 -29.34
C GLY A 73 -12.53 -5.58 -29.99
N PRO A 74 -13.80 -6.02 -29.93
CA PRO A 74 -14.92 -5.38 -30.63
C PRO A 74 -15.14 -3.89 -30.28
N ALA A 75 -14.50 -3.39 -29.23
CA ALA A 75 -14.50 -2.00 -28.83
C ALA A 75 -13.24 -1.29 -29.36
N ASP A 76 -13.30 -0.80 -30.59
CA ASP A 76 -12.42 0.29 -31.01
C ASP A 76 -12.90 1.57 -30.29
N GLN A 77 -12.29 1.84 -29.13
CA GLN A 77 -12.65 2.97 -28.28
C GLN A 77 -12.45 4.33 -28.96
N LEU A 78 -11.69 4.40 -30.06
CA LEU A 78 -11.48 5.64 -30.83
C LEU A 78 -12.54 5.86 -31.92
N ARG A 79 -13.35 4.83 -32.21
CA ARG A 79 -14.45 4.88 -33.19
C ARG A 79 -15.83 4.78 -32.56
N THR A 80 -15.97 5.18 -31.30
CA THR A 80 -17.28 5.42 -30.71
C THR A 80 -17.92 6.65 -31.35
N PRO A 81 -19.24 6.63 -31.62
CA PRO A 81 -19.93 7.74 -32.29
C PRO A 81 -19.78 9.06 -31.51
N GLU A 82 -19.75 8.97 -30.18
CA GLU A 82 -19.60 10.11 -29.26
C GLU A 82 -18.25 10.85 -29.47
N LEU A 83 -17.14 10.12 -29.63
CA LEU A 83 -15.82 10.74 -29.86
C LEU A 83 -15.69 11.32 -31.27
N LEU A 84 -16.37 10.73 -32.26
CA LEU A 84 -16.36 11.24 -33.63
C LEU A 84 -17.14 12.56 -33.76
N GLU A 85 -18.23 12.70 -33.01
CA GLU A 85 -18.98 13.94 -32.91
C GLU A 85 -18.17 15.04 -32.21
N GLN A 86 -17.45 14.69 -31.13
CA GLN A 86 -16.55 15.63 -30.45
C GLN A 86 -15.37 16.05 -31.34
N ALA A 87 -14.71 15.11 -32.02
CA ALA A 87 -13.62 15.41 -32.94
C ALA A 87 -14.10 16.28 -34.11
N ARG A 88 -15.30 16.02 -34.63
CA ARG A 88 -15.93 16.84 -35.68
C ARG A 88 -16.32 18.23 -35.17
N GLY A 89 -16.82 18.33 -33.95
CA GLY A 89 -17.13 19.60 -33.30
C GLY A 89 -15.89 20.45 -33.04
N THR A 90 -14.78 19.83 -32.63
CA THR A 90 -13.51 20.53 -32.37
C THR A 90 -12.84 20.97 -33.68
N ALA A 91 -12.96 20.17 -34.75
CA ALA A 91 -12.50 20.54 -36.09
C ALA A 91 -13.33 21.68 -36.71
N ALA A 92 -14.64 21.73 -36.46
CA ALA A 92 -15.50 22.82 -36.91
C ALA A 92 -15.18 24.15 -36.20
N ASP A 93 -14.81 24.10 -34.92
CA ASP A 93 -14.40 25.28 -34.15
C ASP A 93 -12.98 25.77 -34.55
N THR A 94 -12.07 24.84 -34.85
CA THR A 94 -10.71 25.16 -35.32
C THR A 94 -10.71 25.77 -36.73
N GLY A 95 -11.67 25.42 -37.58
CA GLY A 95 -11.85 26.01 -38.91
C GLY A 95 -12.39 27.45 -38.90
N ALA A 96 -13.00 27.90 -37.80
CA ALA A 96 -13.53 29.25 -37.66
C ALA A 96 -12.48 30.29 -37.19
N SER A 97 -11.34 29.84 -36.64
CA SER A 97 -10.31 30.72 -36.07
C SER A 97 -9.13 31.04 -37.02
N GLN A 98 -9.11 30.49 -38.25
CA GLN A 98 -8.10 30.82 -39.28
C GLN A 98 -8.57 31.81 -40.37
N ALA A 99 -9.69 32.51 -40.17
CA ALA A 99 -9.98 33.74 -40.91
C ALA A 99 -9.44 34.94 -40.10
N GLY A 100 -8.20 35.33 -40.39
CA GLY A 100 -7.51 36.41 -39.68
C GLY A 100 -8.19 37.78 -39.83
N PRO A 101 -8.06 38.69 -38.85
CA PRO A 101 -8.31 40.10 -39.08
C PRO A 101 -7.20 40.65 -39.97
N SER A 102 -7.58 41.12 -41.16
CA SER A 102 -6.79 42.08 -41.95
C SER A 102 -6.91 43.48 -41.34
#